data_AF-A0A8T9CKU8-F1
#
_entry.id   AF-A0A8T9CKU8-F1
#
_cell.length_a   1.000
_cell.length_b   1.000
_cell.length_c   1.000
_cell.angle_alpha   90.00
_cell.angle_beta   90.00
_cell.angle_gamma   90.00
#
_symmetry.space_group_name_H-M   'P 1'
#
loop_
_entity.id
_entity.type
_entity.pdbx_description
1 polymer ?
#
loop_
_entity_poly.entity_id
_entity_poly.type
_entity_poly.pdbx_seq_one_letter_code
_entity_poly.pdbx_strand_id
1 'polypeptide(L)' 'RIGPLFEEMHADLFRADYWRALQNRIREGHVEDVYAYRRRQRFSVRYGEMLF' A
#
# COMPACT_ATOMS: atom_id res chain seq x y z
N ARG A 1 -11.05 -4.19 -20.76
CA ARG A 1 -10.62 -2.77 -20.78
C ARG A 1 -10.04 -2.44 -19.41
N ILE A 2 -8.76 -2.76 -19.17
CA ILE A 2 -8.11 -2.66 -17.84
C ILE A 2 -7.09 -1.52 -17.73
N GLY A 3 -6.55 -1.05 -18.87
CA GLY A 3 -5.48 -0.05 -18.90
C GLY A 3 -5.80 1.22 -18.10
N PRO A 4 -6.94 1.92 -18.36
CA PRO A 4 -7.26 3.15 -17.64
C PRO A 4 -7.44 2.96 -16.13
N LEU A 5 -8.10 1.87 -15.71
CA LEU A 5 -8.30 1.57 -14.29
C LEU A 5 -6.97 1.25 -13.58
N PHE A 6 -6.08 0.54 -14.28
CA PHE A 6 -4.76 0.24 -13.74
C PHE A 6 -3.90 1.49 -13.63
N GLU A 7 -3.97 2.39 -14.61
CA GLU A 7 -3.28 3.67 -14.54
C GLU A 7 -3.84 4.55 -13.41
N GLU A 8 -5.16 4.58 -13.20
CA GLU A 8 -5.78 5.30 -12.09
C GLU A 8 -5.36 4.77 -10.71
N MET A 9 -5.29 3.44 -10.55
CA MET A 9 -5.06 2.80 -9.24
C MET A 9 -3.59 2.46 -8.94
N HIS A 10 -2.77 2.27 -9.98
CA HIS A 10 -1.45 1.64 -9.89
C HIS A 10 -0.39 2.32 -10.79
N ALA A 11 -0.49 3.63 -11.02
CA ALA A 11 0.49 4.39 -11.81
C ALA A 11 1.93 4.25 -11.29
N ASP A 12 2.08 4.07 -9.97
CA ASP A 12 3.35 3.85 -9.29
C ASP A 12 4.10 2.61 -9.80
N LEU A 13 3.39 1.55 -10.19
CA LEU A 13 3.99 0.33 -10.71
C LEU A 13 4.75 0.55 -12.03
N PHE A 14 4.44 1.62 -12.78
CA PHE A 14 5.15 1.99 -14.00
C PHE A 14 6.38 2.87 -13.75
N ARG A 15 6.58 3.35 -12.52
CA ARG A 15 7.70 4.24 -12.16
C ARG A 15 8.86 3.41 -11.62
N ALA A 16 10.03 3.51 -12.27
CA ALA A 16 11.24 2.81 -11.82
C ALA A 16 11.62 3.14 -10.36
N ASP A 17 11.36 4.37 -9.91
CA ASP A 17 11.66 4.82 -8.55
C ASP A 17 10.90 4.05 -7.47
N TYR A 18 9.66 3.63 -7.75
CA TYR A 18 8.86 2.85 -6.82
C TYR A 18 9.56 1.53 -6.48
N TRP A 19 10.00 0.80 -7.51
CA TRP A 19 10.68 -0.48 -7.34
C TRP A 19 12.06 -0.32 -6.68
N ARG A 20 12.81 0.74 -7.03
CA ARG A 20 14.09 1.04 -6.38
C ARG A 20 13.91 1.31 -4.88
N ALA A 21 12.89 2.06 -4.50
CA ALA A 21 12.58 2.34 -3.10
C ALA A 21 12.22 1.06 -2.34
N LEU A 22 11.38 0.19 -2.91
CA LEU A 22 11.02 -1.09 -2.29
C LEU A 22 12.25 -1.98 -2.08
N GLN A 23 13.13 -2.08 -3.07
CA GLN A 23 14.37 -2.84 -2.94
C GLN A 23 15.28 -2.28 -1.85
N ASN A 24 15.39 -0.95 -1.73
CA ASN A 24 16.22 -0.33 -0.69
C ASN A 24 15.67 -0.65 0.71
N ARG A 25 14.36 -0.58 0.92
CA ARG A 25 13.72 -0.97 2.20
C ARG A 25 14.07 -2.40 2.60
N ILE A 26 14.02 -3.34 1.63
CA ILE A 26 14.41 -4.73 1.85
C ILE A 26 15.91 -4.84 2.23
N ARG A 27 16.80 -4.11 1.55
CA ARG A 27 18.25 -4.09 1.86
C ARG A 27 18.54 -3.48 3.22
N GLU A 28 17.76 -2.50 3.65
CA GLU A 28 17.83 -1.87 4.97
C GLU A 28 17.27 -2.76 6.09
N GLY A 29 16.76 -3.95 5.76
CA GLY A 29 16.22 -4.90 6.72
C GLY A 29 14.81 -4.60 7.17
N HIS A 30 14.09 -3.73 6.48
CA HIS A 30 12.69 -3.43 6.78
C HIS A 30 11.78 -4.59 6.36
N VAL A 31 10.90 -5.01 7.27
CA VAL A 31 9.86 -6.03 7.02
C VAL A 31 8.51 -5.32 6.99
N GLU A 32 7.82 -5.41 5.86
CA GLU A 32 6.50 -4.80 5.68
C GLU A 32 5.40 -5.57 6.43
N ASP A 33 4.44 -4.84 6.99
CA ASP A 33 3.26 -5.43 7.61
C ASP A 33 2.29 -5.98 6.55
N VAL A 34 1.84 -7.23 6.74
CA VAL A 34 0.81 -7.86 5.91
C VAL A 34 -0.41 -8.18 6.76
N TYR A 35 -1.58 -7.72 6.31
CA TYR A 35 -2.85 -7.94 6.98
C TYR A 35 -3.72 -8.90 6.17
N ALA A 36 -4.13 -10.02 6.77
CA ALA A 36 -4.99 -11.03 6.15
C ALA A 36 -6.48 -10.61 6.11
N TYR A 37 -6.75 -9.33 5.83
CA TYR A 37 -8.09 -8.76 5.79
C TYR A 37 -8.12 -7.44 4.99
N ARG A 38 -9.31 -6.92 4.69
CA ARG A 38 -9.45 -5.70 3.87
C ARG A 38 -9.06 -4.45 4.68
N ARG A 39 -8.40 -3.46 4.07
CA ARG A 39 -7.97 -2.21 4.73
C ARG A 39 -9.06 -1.51 5.56
N ARG A 40 -10.32 -1.51 5.10
CA ARG A 40 -11.48 -0.94 5.82
C ARG A 40 -11.80 -1.59 7.17
N GLN A 41 -11.24 -2.77 7.44
CA GLN A 41 -11.43 -3.50 8.70
C GLN A 41 -10.36 -3.19 9.73
N ARG A 42 -9.34 -2.37 9.40
CA ARG A 42 -8.36 -1.89 10.38
C ARG A 42 -9.07 -1.21 11.54
N PHE A 43 -8.60 -1.45 12.76
CA PHE A 43 -9.22 -0.89 13.96
C PHE A 43 -9.20 0.64 13.97
N SER A 44 -8.13 1.26 13.46
CA SER A 44 -8.05 2.71 13.29
C SER A 44 -9.11 3.28 12.33
N VAL A 45 -9.62 2.47 11.39
CA VAL A 45 -10.70 2.87 10.48
C VAL A 45 -12.07 2.60 11.10
N ARG A 46 -12.26 1.44 11.75
CA ARG A 46 -13.56 1.04 12.30
C ARG A 46 -13.93 1.75 13.61
N TYR A 47 -12.95 2.13 14.40
CA TYR A 47 -13.14 2.68 15.75
C TYR A 47 -12.42 4.01 15.95
N GLY A 48 -11.68 4.52 14.96
CA GLY A 48 -10.91 5.76 15.08
C GLY A 48 -11.78 7.00 15.28
N GLU A 49 -13.02 7.02 14.76
CA GLU A 49 -13.96 8.14 14.95
C GLU A 49 -14.73 8.09 16.28
N MET A 50 -14.68 6.98 17.02
CA MET A 50 -15.35 6.85 18.33
C MET A 50 -14.48 7.36 19.49
N LEU A 51 -13.22 7.69 19.22
CA LEU A 51 -12.25 8.18 20.19
C LEU A 51 -12.10 9.72 20.20
N PHE A 52 -12.98 10.44 19.50
CA PHE A 52 -13.09 11.91 19.51
C PHE A 52 -14.55 12.35 19.72
#